data_AF-A0AAD3W6F9-F1
#
_entry.id   AF-A0AAD3W6F9-F1
#
_cell.length_a   1.000
_cell.length_b   1.000
_cell.length_c   1.000
_cell.angle_alpha   90.00
_cell.angle_beta   90.00
_cell.angle_gamma   90.00
#
_symmetry.space_group_name_H-M   'P 1'
#
loop_
_entity.id
_entity.type
_entity.pdbx_description
1 polymer ?
#
loop_
_entity_poly.entity_id
_entity_poly.type
_entity_poly.pdbx_seq_one_letter_code
_entity_poly.pdbx_strand_id
1 'polypeptide(L)'
;MGVPTVLELGITPRLRRELSRLERELEKVSAELAELSRVAGVRAHVSPMDRVRLSRGKKLLQERESAIRERLYLLKKNLSDSPKGYFQSDRVLPGTRLVMGMDVHEFTSPIDKITMGARRA
;
A
#
# COMPACT_ATOMS: atom_id res chain seq x y z
N MET A 1 -19.78 17.21 19.90
CA MET A 1 -19.52 16.64 18.58
C MET A 1 -18.26 17.29 18.03
N GLY A 2 -17.11 16.63 18.15
CA GLY A 2 -15.82 17.17 17.70
C GLY A 2 -15.50 16.66 16.30
N VAL A 3 -15.08 17.55 15.42
CA VAL A 3 -14.54 17.17 14.11
C VAL A 3 -13.28 16.34 14.33
N PRO A 4 -13.17 15.11 13.78
CA PRO A 4 -11.96 14.31 13.94
C PRO A 4 -10.79 15.08 13.34
N THR A 5 -9.80 15.39 14.18
CA THR A 5 -8.63 16.17 13.77
C THR A 5 -7.59 15.19 13.25
N VAL A 6 -7.33 15.22 11.95
CA VAL A 6 -6.28 14.40 11.33
C VAL A 6 -5.07 15.27 11.06
N LEU A 7 -3.94 14.94 11.69
CA LEU A 7 -2.66 15.60 11.49
C LEU A 7 -1.76 14.67 10.68
N GLU A 8 -1.35 15.11 9.50
CA GLU A 8 -0.53 14.30 8.59
C GLU A 8 0.88 14.89 8.47
N LEU A 9 1.88 14.07 8.77
CA LEU A 9 3.29 14.45 8.74
C LEU A 9 4.08 13.47 7.86
N GLY A 10 4.85 14.01 6.92
CA GLY A 10 5.82 13.27 6.11
C GLY A 10 5.27 12.50 4.90
N ILE A 11 3.99 12.10 4.87
CA ILE A 11 3.38 11.45 3.68
C ILE A 11 2.09 12.15 3.25
N THR A 12 2.05 12.53 1.98
CA THR A 12 0.85 13.09 1.36
C THR A 12 -0.25 12.02 1.23
N PRO A 13 -1.54 12.39 1.41
CA PRO A 13 -2.66 11.46 1.21
C PRO A 13 -2.64 10.80 -0.17
N ARG A 14 -2.09 11.49 -1.17
CA ARG A 14 -1.91 11.02 -2.54
C ARG A 14 -1.06 9.75 -2.60
N LEU A 15 0.08 9.72 -1.90
CA LEU A 15 0.99 8.56 -1.88
C LEU A 15 0.37 7.37 -1.16
N ARG A 16 -0.36 7.58 -0.05
CA ARG A 16 -1.11 6.50 0.61
C ARG A 16 -2.17 5.90 -0.31
N ARG A 17 -2.93 6.74 -1.01
CA ARG A 17 -3.94 6.29 -1.99
C ARG A 17 -3.31 5.52 -3.14
N GLU A 18 -2.14 5.96 -3.63
CA GLU A 18 -1.41 5.26 -4.68
C GLU A 18 -0.92 3.90 -4.21
N LEU A 19 -0.38 3.80 -3.00
CA LEU A 19 0.05 2.55 -2.40
C LEU A 19 -1.13 1.57 -2.27
N SER A 20 -2.24 2.00 -1.66
CA SER A 20 -3.44 1.15 -1.55
C SER A 20 -4.02 0.74 -2.90
N ARG A 21 -3.94 1.62 -3.92
CA ARG A 21 -4.38 1.30 -5.28
C ARG A 21 -3.50 0.21 -5.89
N LEU A 22 -2.18 0.34 -5.81
CA LEU A 22 -1.22 -0.62 -6.36
C LEU A 22 -1.31 -1.98 -5.66
N GLU A 23 -1.52 -2.01 -4.34
CA GLU A 23 -1.73 -3.26 -3.59
C GLU A 23 -2.99 -4.00 -4.05
N ARG A 24 -4.11 -3.29 -4.22
CA ARG A 24 -5.35 -3.87 -4.77
C ARG A 24 -5.18 -4.34 -6.22
N GLU A 25 -4.41 -3.60 -7.01
CA GLU A 25 -4.14 -3.98 -8.40
C GLU A 25 -3.27 -5.24 -8.47
N LEU A 26 -2.26 -5.36 -7.59
CA LEU A 26 -1.43 -6.56 -7.47
C LEU A 26 -2.26 -7.78 -7.08
N GLU A 27 -3.16 -7.63 -6.11
CA GLU A 27 -4.05 -8.70 -5.65
C GLU A 27 -4.94 -9.21 -6.80
N LYS A 28 -5.52 -8.31 -7.59
CA LYS A 28 -6.32 -8.66 -8.77
C LYS A 28 -5.51 -9.41 -9.82
N VAL A 29 -4.34 -8.90 -10.19
CA VAL A 29 -3.47 -9.54 -11.19
C VAL A 29 -3.01 -10.92 -10.71
N SER A 30 -2.70 -11.05 -9.42
CA SER A 30 -2.32 -12.33 -8.81
C SER A 30 -3.46 -13.34 -8.85
N ALA A 31 -4.70 -12.90 -8.57
CA ALA A 31 -5.88 -13.74 -8.67
C ALA A 31 -6.15 -14.21 -10.12
N GLU A 32 -6.04 -13.30 -11.10
CA GLU A 32 -6.17 -13.63 -12.52
C GLU A 32 -5.10 -14.63 -12.98
N LEU A 33 -3.85 -14.49 -12.52
CA LEU A 33 -2.77 -15.46 -12.79
C LEU A 33 -3.02 -16.82 -12.18
N ALA A 34 -3.55 -16.87 -10.95
CA ALA A 34 -3.93 -18.10 -10.28
C ALA A 34 -5.08 -18.80 -11.02
N GLU A 35 -6.07 -18.05 -11.46
CA GLU A 35 -7.19 -18.57 -12.24
C GLU A 35 -6.73 -19.11 -13.60
N LEU A 36 -5.90 -18.36 -14.34
CA LEU A 36 -5.32 -18.82 -15.60
C LEU A 36 -4.49 -20.09 -15.45
N SER A 37 -3.72 -20.19 -14.36
CA SER A 37 -2.91 -21.38 -14.08
C SER A 37 -3.81 -22.59 -13.76
N ARG A 38 -4.93 -22.38 -13.06
CA ARG A 38 -5.94 -23.41 -12.82
C ARG A 38 -6.62 -23.85 -14.12
N VAL A 39 -7.05 -22.91 -14.97
CA VAL A 39 -7.71 -23.23 -16.25
C VAL A 39 -6.76 -23.98 -17.19
N ALA A 40 -5.49 -23.60 -17.23
CA ALA A 40 -4.47 -24.27 -18.02
C ALA A 40 -4.17 -25.70 -17.54
N GLY A 41 -4.25 -25.96 -16.22
CA GLY A 41 -4.02 -27.29 -15.64
C GLY A 41 -5.20 -28.26 -15.76
N VAL A 42 -6.44 -27.75 -15.78
CA VAL A 42 -7.66 -28.58 -15.77
C VAL A 42 -8.11 -28.99 -17.18
N ARG A 43 -7.81 -28.19 -18.21
CA ARG A 43 -8.29 -28.49 -19.57
C ARG A 43 -7.30 -29.39 -20.33
N ALA A 44 -7.52 -30.70 -20.27
CA ALA A 44 -6.76 -31.68 -21.04
C ALA A 44 -6.92 -31.55 -22.58
N HIS A 45 -7.95 -30.84 -23.06
CA HIS A 45 -8.28 -30.69 -24.48
C HIS A 45 -8.35 -29.22 -24.94
N VAL A 46 -7.33 -28.43 -24.63
CA VAL A 46 -7.19 -27.08 -25.20
C VAL A 46 -6.55 -27.17 -26.58
N SER A 47 -7.20 -26.58 -27.59
CA SER A 47 -6.65 -26.39 -28.94
C SER A 47 -5.25 -25.76 -28.89
N PRO A 48 -4.31 -26.14 -29.77
CA PRO A 48 -2.98 -25.53 -29.83
C PRO A 48 -3.01 -23.99 -29.89
N MET A 49 -3.97 -23.40 -30.62
CA MET A 49 -4.14 -21.94 -30.67
C MET A 49 -4.52 -21.34 -29.31
N ASP A 50 -5.41 -22.01 -28.57
CA ASP A 50 -5.85 -21.53 -27.27
C ASP A 50 -4.75 -21.69 -26.21
N ARG A 51 -3.88 -22.71 -26.33
CA ARG A 51 -2.66 -22.79 -25.49
C ARG A 51 -1.72 -21.61 -25.74
N VAL A 52 -1.52 -21.21 -26.99
CA VAL A 52 -0.70 -20.04 -27.33
C VAL A 52 -1.32 -18.76 -26.76
N ARG A 53 -2.65 -18.59 -26.86
CA ARG A 53 -3.37 -17.45 -26.28
C ARG A 53 -3.23 -17.40 -24.76
N LEU A 54 -3.43 -18.52 -24.07
CA LEU A 54 -3.28 -18.63 -22.62
C LEU A 54 -1.84 -18.34 -22.18
N SER A 55 -0.85 -18.85 -22.90
CA SER A 55 0.57 -18.58 -22.63
C SER A 55 0.91 -17.10 -22.79
N ARG A 56 0.45 -16.45 -23.86
CA ARG A 56 0.63 -15.01 -24.08
C ARG A 56 -0.06 -14.17 -23.00
N GLY A 57 -1.31 -14.52 -22.65
CA GLY A 57 -2.06 -13.85 -21.59
C GLY A 57 -1.38 -13.98 -20.23
N LYS A 58 -0.88 -15.17 -19.90
CA LYS A 58 -0.09 -15.41 -18.68
C LYS A 58 1.17 -14.55 -18.65
N LYS A 59 1.92 -14.50 -19.75
CA LYS A 59 3.15 -13.70 -19.84
C LYS A 59 2.86 -12.20 -19.65
N LEU A 60 1.80 -11.68 -20.29
CA LEU A 60 1.38 -10.29 -20.13
C LEU A 60 1.03 -9.95 -18.68
N LEU A 61 0.29 -10.83 -18.00
CA LEU A 61 -0.06 -10.62 -16.60
C LEU A 61 1.16 -10.73 -15.68
N GLN A 62 2.12 -11.62 -15.96
CA GLN A 62 3.38 -11.69 -15.22
C GLN A 62 4.23 -10.42 -15.38
N GLU A 63 4.33 -9.87 -16.59
CA GLU A 63 5.01 -8.60 -16.85
C GLU A 63 4.31 -7.44 -16.11
N ARG A 64 2.98 -7.44 -16.08
CA ARG A 64 2.20 -6.46 -15.32
C ARG A 64 2.41 -6.60 -13.82
N GLU A 65 2.42 -7.84 -13.31
CA GLU A 65 2.68 -8.14 -11.91
C GLU A 65 4.06 -7.64 -11.49
N SER A 66 5.10 -7.91 -12.28
CA SER A 66 6.45 -7.46 -11.99
C SER A 66 6.56 -5.94 -11.98
N ALA A 67 5.92 -5.25 -12.94
CA ALA A 67 5.92 -3.79 -12.99
C ALA A 67 5.21 -3.17 -11.78
N ILE A 68 4.08 -3.75 -11.33
CA ILE A 68 3.38 -3.29 -10.12
C ILE A 68 4.25 -3.52 -8.88
N ARG A 69 4.91 -4.69 -8.77
CA ARG A 69 5.80 -5.00 -7.64
C ARG A 69 7.00 -4.05 -7.57
N GLU A 70 7.63 -3.76 -8.70
CA GLU A 70 8.75 -2.80 -8.79
C GLU A 70 8.30 -1.41 -8.35
N ARG A 71 7.14 -0.95 -8.84
CA ARG A 71 6.59 0.34 -8.45
C ARG A 71 6.24 0.40 -6.97
N LEU A 72 5.68 -0.67 -6.41
CA LEU A 72 5.43 -0.80 -4.97
C LEU A 72 6.71 -0.76 -4.15
N TYR A 73 7.77 -1.44 -4.61
CA TYR A 73 9.06 -1.44 -3.95
C TYR A 73 9.67 -0.03 -3.94
N LEU A 74 9.71 0.65 -5.09
CA LEU A 74 10.22 2.02 -5.19
C LEU A 74 9.42 2.98 -4.32
N LEU A 75 8.10 2.85 -4.29
CA LEU A 75 7.23 3.70 -3.49
C LEU A 75 7.46 3.44 -2.00
N LYS A 76 7.52 2.18 -1.56
CA LYS A 76 7.83 1.82 -0.16
C LYS A 76 9.23 2.29 0.26
N LYS A 77 10.22 2.17 -0.61
CA LYS A 77 11.58 2.66 -0.37
C LYS A 77 11.62 4.19 -0.24
N ASN A 78 10.97 4.91 -1.16
CA ASN A 78 10.88 6.36 -1.07
C ASN A 78 10.15 6.81 0.21
N LEU A 79 9.16 6.04 0.67
CA LEU A 79 8.45 6.31 1.92
C LEU A 79 9.30 5.99 3.17
N SER A 80 10.13 4.95 3.14
CA SER A 80 11.05 4.64 4.25
C SER A 80 12.18 5.65 4.36
N ASP A 81 12.66 6.16 3.21
CA ASP A 81 13.75 7.12 3.13
C ASP A 81 13.28 8.56 3.37
N SER A 82 11.96 8.80 3.33
CA SER A 82 11.37 10.10 3.66
C SER A 82 11.62 10.42 5.15
N PRO A 83 12.02 11.66 5.49
CA PRO A 83 12.24 12.04 6.87
C PRO A 83 10.95 11.82 7.66
N LYS A 84 11.06 11.00 8.72
CA LYS A 84 9.97 10.81 9.68
C LYS A 84 9.63 12.19 10.25
N GLY A 85 8.40 12.65 10.01
CA GLY A 85 7.96 13.96 10.46
C GLY A 85 8.09 14.10 11.98
N TYR A 86 8.28 15.32 12.45
CA TYR A 86 8.34 15.64 13.88
C TYR A 86 6.98 16.13 14.36
N PHE A 87 6.47 15.54 15.43
CA PHE A 87 5.25 15.98 16.10
C PHE A 87 5.55 16.30 17.56
N GLN A 88 5.18 17.50 17.99
CA GLN A 88 5.20 17.89 19.39
C GLN A 88 3.91 18.63 19.71
N SER A 89 3.27 18.26 20.82
CA SER A 89 2.09 18.95 21.33
C SER A 89 2.04 18.86 22.84
N ASP A 90 1.64 19.98 23.46
CA ASP A 90 1.44 20.03 24.91
C ASP A 90 0.21 19.22 25.35
N ARG A 91 -0.80 19.09 24.48
CA ARG A 91 -2.01 18.33 24.76
C ARG A 91 -2.69 17.85 23.49
N VAL A 92 -2.92 16.55 23.40
CA VAL A 92 -3.70 15.93 22.33
C VAL A 92 -5.04 15.47 22.88
N LEU A 93 -6.11 15.81 22.18
CA LEU A 93 -7.47 15.46 22.57
C LEU A 93 -7.87 14.08 22.01
N PRO A 94 -8.82 13.39 22.68
CA PRO A 94 -9.36 12.16 22.15
C PRO A 94 -10.06 12.40 20.80
N GLY A 95 -9.87 11.49 19.85
CA GLY A 95 -10.34 11.61 18.47
C GLY A 95 -9.36 12.29 17.52
N THR A 96 -8.16 12.67 17.98
CA THR A 96 -7.06 13.06 17.09
C THR A 96 -6.42 11.82 16.48
N ARG A 97 -6.16 11.88 15.16
CA ARG A 97 -5.40 10.86 14.43
C ARG A 97 -4.13 11.50 13.87
N LEU A 98 -2.97 11.05 14.34
CA LEU A 98 -1.68 11.46 13.84
C LEU A 98 -1.17 10.42 12.85
N VAL A 99 -0.87 10.85 11.63
CA VAL A 99 -0.31 9.99 10.60
C VAL A 99 1.11 10.45 10.32
N MET A 100 2.09 9.64 10.68
CA MET A 100 3.51 9.91 10.46
C MET A 100 4.09 8.86 9.54
N GLY A 101 4.37 9.22 8.29
CA GLY A 101 4.80 8.18 7.36
C GLY A 101 3.69 7.13 7.16
N MET A 102 4.07 5.86 7.28
CA MET A 102 3.14 4.72 7.25
C MET A 102 2.48 4.44 8.60
N ASP A 103 2.96 5.07 9.67
CA ASP A 103 2.48 4.84 11.03
C ASP A 103 1.25 5.71 11.30
N VAL A 104 0.19 5.08 11.81
CA VAL A 104 -1.04 5.76 12.21
C VAL A 104 -1.20 5.61 13.72
N HIS A 105 -1.27 6.74 14.41
CA HIS A 105 -1.51 6.82 15.85
C HIS A 105 -2.87 7.46 16.09
N GLU A 106 -3.74 6.72 16.78
CA GLU A 106 -5.06 7.20 17.16
C GLU A 106 -5.11 7.42 18.67
N PHE A 107 -5.50 8.62 19.08
CA PHE A 107 -5.57 9.00 20.48
C PHE A 107 -7.01 8.81 20.97
N THR A 108 -7.22 7.78 21.80
CA THR A 108 -8.53 7.44 22.38
C THR A 108 -8.76 8.13 23.73
N SER A 109 -7.69 8.53 24.41
CA SER A 109 -7.69 9.31 25.64
C SER A 109 -6.87 10.59 25.46
N PRO A 110 -7.13 11.64 26.25
CA PRO A 110 -6.27 12.81 26.26
C PRO A 110 -4.85 12.42 26.68
N ILE A 111 -3.86 12.94 25.97
CA ILE A 111 -2.44 12.76 26.29
C ILE A 111 -1.82 14.14 26.44
N ASP A 112 -1.21 14.38 27.59
CA ASP A 112 -0.44 15.59 27.86
C ASP A 112 1.03 15.33 27.49
N LYS A 113 1.66 16.33 26.86
CA LYS A 113 3.07 16.36 26.44
C LYS A 113 3.50 15.13 25.64
N ILE A 114 3.19 15.14 24.35
CA ILE A 114 3.65 14.10 23.43
C ILE A 114 4.71 14.63 22.47
N THR A 115 5.76 13.82 22.29
CA THR A 115 6.79 14.03 21.27
C THR A 115 6.97 12.76 20.48
N MET A 116 6.86 12.84 19.15
CA MET A 116 7.06 11.71 18.24
C MET A 116 7.96 12.11 17.07
N GLY A 117 8.76 11.17 16.57
CA GLY A 117 9.65 11.38 15.43
C GLY A 117 11.02 12.02 15.76
N ALA A 118 11.31 12.32 17.02
CA ALA A 118 12.63 12.82 17.41
C ALA A 118 13.70 11.72 17.27
N ARG A 119 14.65 11.88 16.33
CA ARG A 119 15.98 11.30 16.52
C ARG A 119 16.58 11.97 17.76
N ARG A 120 16.98 11.17 18.75
CA ARG A 120 17.91 11.68 19.78
C ARG A 120 19.14 12.22 19.06
N ALA A 121 19.50 13.46 19.39
CA ALA A 121 20.76 14.08 18.99
C ALA A 121 21.95 13.23 19.48
#